data_AF-A0A943MSY4-F1
#
_entry.id   AF-A0A943MSY4-F1
#
_cell.length_a   1.000
_cell.length_b   1.000
_cell.length_c   1.000
_cell.angle_alpha   90.00
_cell.angle_beta   90.00
_cell.angle_gamma   90.00
#
_symmetry.space_group_name_H-M   'P 1'
#
loop_
_entity.id
_entity.type
_entity.pdbx_description
1 polymer ?
#
loop_
_entity_poly.entity_id
_entity_poly.type
_entity_poly.pdbx_seq_one_letter_code
_entity_poly.pdbx_strand_id
1 'polypeptide(L)' 'MKISTKGRYALRLMLDLALQPQGEYISLKDISVRQDISGKYMEQIISQLSKAGYVRSARGANGGYMLSYPAKDYTV' A
#
# COMPACT_ATOMS: atom_id res chain seq x y z
N MET A 1 6.74 -15.91 -15.38
CA MET A 1 6.43 -14.45 -15.27
C MET A 1 7.68 -13.71 -14.80
N LYS A 2 8.00 -12.55 -15.39
CA LYS A 2 9.09 -11.70 -14.91
C LYS A 2 8.49 -10.59 -14.05
N ILE A 3 8.77 -10.60 -12.74
CA ILE A 3 8.27 -9.59 -11.81
C ILE A 3 9.26 -8.42 -11.77
N SER A 4 8.79 -7.23 -12.11
CA SER A 4 9.61 -6.02 -12.02
C SER A 4 9.87 -5.65 -10.56
N THR A 5 10.93 -4.88 -10.31
CA THR A 5 11.23 -4.33 -8.98
C THR A 5 10.03 -3.55 -8.42
N LYS A 6 9.36 -2.75 -9.26
CA LYS A 6 8.14 -2.02 -8.89
C LYS A 6 7.00 -2.96 -8.48
N GLY A 7 6.77 -4.03 -9.25
CA GLY A 7 5.75 -5.03 -8.92
C GLY A 7 6.03 -5.73 -7.58
N ARG A 8 7.30 -6.09 -7.32
CA ARG A 8 7.72 -6.67 -6.03
C ARG A 8 7.44 -5.72 -4.86
N TYR A 9 7.75 -4.43 -5.02
CA TYR A 9 7.50 -3.45 -3.97
C TYR A 9 6.01 -3.11 -3.80
N ALA A 10 5.20 -3.16 -4.88
CA ALA A 10 3.75 -3.07 -4.78
C ALA A 10 3.16 -4.22 -3.96
N LEU A 11 3.63 -5.45 -4.16
CA LEU A 11 3.20 -6.60 -3.35
C LEU A 11 3.61 -6.45 -1.89
N ARG A 12 4.83 -5.98 -1.61
CA ARG A 12 5.27 -5.68 -0.24
C ARG A 12 4.38 -4.64 0.44
N LEU A 13 4.02 -3.58 -0.28
CA LEU A 13 3.09 -2.55 0.22
C LEU A 13 1.74 -3.16 0.56
N MET A 14 1.14 -3.92 -0.38
CA MET A 14 -0.17 -4.54 -0.17
C MET A 14 -0.16 -5.51 1.02
N LEU A 15 0.92 -6.27 1.19
CA LEU A 15 1.11 -7.15 2.35
C LEU A 15 1.25 -6.35 3.65
N ASP A 16 2.03 -5.27 3.64
CA ASP A 16 2.22 -4.39 4.80
C ASP A 16 0.87 -3.83 5.28
N LEU A 17 0.02 -3.38 4.36
CA LEU A 17 -1.36 -2.95 4.66
C LEU A 17 -2.26 -4.10 5.15
N ALA A 18 -2.11 -5.30 4.59
CA ALA A 18 -2.89 -6.48 4.99
C ALA A 18 -2.59 -6.94 6.42
N LEU A 19 -1.39 -6.64 6.93
CA LEU A 19 -0.95 -6.99 8.28
C LEU A 19 -1.38 -5.97 9.34
N GLN A 20 -1.96 -4.83 8.94
CA GLN A 20 -2.47 -3.83 9.87
C GLN A 20 -3.92 -4.14 10.28
N PRO A 21 -4.39 -3.62 11.43
CA PRO A 21 -5.78 -3.78 11.84
C PRO A 21 -6.76 -3.33 10.76
N GLN A 22 -7.80 -4.14 10.54
CA GLN A 22 -8.79 -3.85 9.50
C GLN A 22 -9.53 -2.54 9.81
N GLY A 23 -9.59 -1.65 8.83
CA GLY A 23 -10.30 -0.37 8.94
C GLY A 23 -9.42 0.79 9.40
N GLU A 24 -8.15 0.56 9.73
CA GLU A 24 -7.20 1.63 10.04
C GLU A 24 -6.49 2.14 8.79
N TYR A 25 -6.35 3.46 8.70
CA TYR A 25 -5.55 4.10 7.68
C TYR A 25 -4.10 4.19 8.12
N ILE A 26 -3.20 3.80 7.23
CA ILE A 26 -1.77 3.70 7.52
C ILE A 26 -1.03 4.74 6.71
N SER A 27 -0.25 5.58 7.39
CA SER A 27 0.45 6.66 6.70
C SER A 27 1.52 6.11 5.76
N LEU A 28 1.67 6.74 4.59
CA LEU A 28 2.69 6.33 3.62
C LEU A 28 4.11 6.45 4.20
N LYS A 29 4.31 7.38 5.14
CA LYS A 29 5.56 7.57 5.87
C LYS A 29 5.91 6.33 6.70
N ASP A 30 4.94 5.78 7.44
CA ASP A 30 5.18 4.61 8.28
C ASP A 30 5.50 3.36 7.45
N ILE A 31 4.76 3.18 6.33
CA ILE A 31 5.04 2.08 5.38
C ILE A 31 6.46 2.23 4.81
N SER A 32 6.85 3.45 4.43
CA SER A 32 8.18 3.73 3.87
C SER A 32 9.30 3.40 4.85
N VAL A 33 9.12 3.74 6.13
CA VAL A 33 10.09 3.41 7.19
C VAL A 33 10.16 1.90 7.43
N ARG A 34 9.01 1.22 7.57
CA ARG A 34 8.98 -0.25 7.80
C ARG A 34 9.61 -1.05 6.67
N GLN A 35 9.40 -0.60 5.43
CA GLN A 35 9.87 -1.33 4.25
C GLN A 35 11.26 -0.90 3.77
N ASP A 36 11.88 0.09 4.42
CA ASP A 36 13.15 0.72 4.04
C ASP A 36 13.16 1.16 2.55
N ILE A 37 12.12 1.89 2.17
CA ILE A 37 11.91 2.38 0.80
C ILE A 37 11.61 3.86 0.85
N SER A 38 12.22 4.64 -0.04
CA SER A 38 11.97 6.09 -0.09
C SER A 38 10.48 6.41 -0.26
N GLY A 39 10.00 7.41 0.48
CA GLY A 39 8.61 7.87 0.40
C GLY A 39 8.18 8.26 -1.01
N LYS A 40 9.06 8.90 -1.78
CA LYS A 40 8.82 9.26 -3.19
C LYS A 40 8.56 8.03 -4.07
N TYR A 41 9.29 6.94 -3.85
CA TYR A 41 9.08 5.71 -4.61
C TYR A 41 7.81 4.99 -4.16
N MET A 42 7.54 4.98 -2.85
CA MET A 42 6.28 4.46 -2.31
C MET A 42 5.06 5.23 -2.85
N GLU A 43 5.19 6.55 -3.02
CA GLU A 43 4.15 7.42 -3.58
C GLU A 43 3.83 7.06 -5.04
N GLN A 44 4.85 6.76 -5.84
CA GLN A 44 4.64 6.28 -7.21
C GLN A 44 3.88 4.95 -7.25
N ILE A 45 4.18 4.04 -6.32
CA ILE A 45 3.53 2.73 -6.24
C ILE A 45 2.08 2.87 -5.76
N ILE A 46 1.87 3.55 -4.62
CA ILE A 46 0.55 3.68 -4.02
C ILE A 46 -0.41 4.46 -4.93
N SER A 47 0.09 5.42 -5.71
CA SER A 47 -0.72 6.14 -6.70
C SER A 47 -1.28 5.19 -7.77
N GLN A 48 -0.48 4.21 -8.22
CA GLN A 48 -0.94 3.21 -9.18
C GLN A 48 -1.96 2.25 -8.56
N LEU A 49 -1.71 1.79 -7.34
CA LEU A 49 -2.64 0.91 -6.61
C LEU A 49 -3.97 1.61 -6.30
N SER A 50 -3.92 2.89 -5.94
CA SER A 50 -5.10 3.71 -5.67
C SER A 50 -5.95 3.90 -6.93
N LYS A 51 -5.32 4.25 -8.06
CA LYS A 51 -6.01 4.36 -9.36
C LYS A 51 -6.64 3.04 -9.81
N ALA A 52 -5.99 1.91 -9.51
CA ALA A 52 -6.52 0.58 -9.80
C ALA A 52 -7.61 0.12 -8.82
N GLY A 53 -7.92 0.91 -7.79
CA GLY A 53 -8.95 0.60 -6.80
C GLY A 53 -8.52 -0.44 -5.77
N TYR A 54 -7.24 -0.80 -5.69
CA TYR A 54 -6.76 -1.80 -4.73
C TYR A 54 -6.60 -1.26 -3.31
N VAL A 55 -6.41 0.06 -3.17
CA VAL A 55 -6.30 0.74 -1.88
C VAL A 55 -7.23 1.96 -1.84
N ARG A 56 -7.72 2.28 -0.64
CA ARG A 56 -8.44 3.52 -0.33
C ARG A 56 -7.50 4.50 0.34
N SER A 57 -7.72 5.79 0.11
CA SER A 57 -6.96 6.86 0.72
C SER A 57 -7.85 7.78 1.54
N ALA A 58 -7.42 8.16 2.73
CA ALA A 58 -8.01 9.24 3.51
C ALA A 58 -7.01 10.39 3.68
N ARG A 59 -7.52 11.63 3.73
CA ARG A 59 -6.73 12.84 4.01
C ARG A 59 -6.89 13.25 5.48
N GLY A 60 -5.98 14.09 5.96
CA GLY A 60 -5.99 14.62 7.33
C GLY A 60 -4.90 14.01 8.22
N ALA A 61 -4.87 14.43 9.49
CA ALA A 61 -3.83 14.01 10.46
C ALA A 61 -3.79 12.49 10.68
N ASN A 62 -4.96 11.82 10.61
CA ASN A 62 -5.10 10.37 10.70
C ASN A 62 -5.41 9.74 9.32
N GLY A 63 -5.01 10.43 8.25
CA GLY A 63 -5.13 9.93 6.89
C GLY A 63 -4.05 8.91 6.56
N GLY A 64 -4.15 8.33 5.36
CA GLY A 64 -3.25 7.27 4.94
C GLY A 64 -3.91 6.37 3.92
N TYR A 65 -3.49 5.10 3.90
CA TYR A 65 -3.97 4.09 2.99
C TYR A 65 -4.42 2.84 3.73
N MET A 66 -5.42 2.17 3.18
CA MET A 66 -5.90 0.85 3.61
C MET A 66 -6.29 0.03 2.38
N LEU A 67 -6.40 -1.30 2.52
CA LEU A 67 -6.94 -2.15 1.46
C LEU A 67 -8.41 -1.78 1.15
N SER A 68 -8.77 -1.80 -0.13
CA SER A 68 -10.15 -1.59 -0.58
C SER A 68 -11.09 -2.75 -0.26
N TYR A 69 -10.53 -3.96 -0.13
CA TYR A 69 -11.22 -5.22 0.12
C TYR A 69 -10.51 -6.01 1.23
N PRO A 70 -11.13 -7.05 1.80
CA PRO A 70 -10.42 -8.02 2.64
C PRO A 70 -9.20 -8.62 1.91
N ALA A 71 -8.10 -8.83 2.64
CA ALA A 71 -6.84 -9.33 2.05
C ALA A 71 -7.00 -10.66 1.29
N LYS A 72 -7.91 -11.53 1.75
CA LYS A 72 -8.23 -12.82 1.12
C LYS A 72 -8.87 -12.72 -0.27
N ASP A 73 -9.36 -11.53 -0.65
CA ASP A 73 -10.05 -11.31 -1.92
C ASP A 73 -9.10 -10.83 -3.04
N TYR A 74 -7.81 -10.64 -2.74
CA TYR A 74 -6.79 -10.25 -3.71
C TYR A 74 -6.05 -11.48 -4.27
N THR A 75 -5.67 -11.41 -5.54
CA THR A 75 -4.85 -12.42 -6.23
C THR A 75 -3.54 -11.81 -6.71
N VAL A 76 -2.49 -12.65 -6.83
CA VAL A 76 -1.16 -12.28 -7.34
C VAL A 76 -0.97 -12.76 -8.77
#